data_AF-A0A4P5P925-F1
#
_entry.id   AF-A0A4P5P925-F1
#
_cell.length_a   1.000
_cell.length_b   1.000
_cell.length_c   1.000
_cell.angle_alpha   90.00
_cell.angle_beta   90.00
_cell.angle_gamma   90.00
#
_symmetry.space_group_name_H-M   'P 1'
#
loop_
_entity.id
_entity.type
_entity.pdbx_description
1 polymer ?
#
loop_
_entity_poly.entity_id
_entity_poly.type
_entity_poly.pdbx_seq_one_letter_code
_entity_poly.pdbx_strand_id
1 'polypeptide(L)'
;MSNTFCTYINKKKQMNACLDVQRIKKEFVAKKEAFEQIQNFGEYAPDFSEKQRSVRKAKRTLDLNEKVAAFRLAETDLQTLLDSLGQSIASTLSPEIKVEAGNPFFETKGHTCKGTCHG
;
A
#
# COMPACT_ATOMS: atom_id res chain seq x y z
N MET A 1 15.43 -7.00 -20.75
CA MET A 1 14.41 -6.33 -19.90
C MET A 1 14.35 -7.10 -18.59
N SER A 2 14.46 -6.43 -17.43
CA SER A 2 14.38 -7.13 -16.13
C SER A 2 13.06 -7.89 -16.01
N ASN A 3 13.12 -9.17 -15.63
CA ASN A 3 11.96 -10.05 -15.50
C ASN A 3 10.91 -9.48 -14.52
N THR A 4 11.35 -8.79 -13.47
CA THR A 4 10.48 -8.13 -12.48
C THR A 4 9.66 -7.01 -13.09
N PHE A 5 10.27 -6.16 -13.91
CA PHE A 5 9.59 -5.05 -14.60
C PHE A 5 8.55 -5.56 -15.61
N CYS A 6 8.89 -6.57 -16.42
CA CYS A 6 7.95 -7.19 -17.34
C CYS A 6 6.74 -7.80 -16.61
N THR A 7 6.99 -8.46 -15.47
CA THR A 7 5.95 -9.04 -14.62
C THR A 7 5.02 -7.96 -14.07
N TYR A 8 5.57 -6.86 -13.51
CA TYR A 8 4.79 -5.72 -13.03
C TYR A 8 3.87 -5.15 -14.13
N ILE A 9 4.41 -4.86 -15.32
CA ILE A 9 3.63 -4.31 -16.43
C ILE A 9 2.52 -5.27 -16.85
N ASN A 10 2.79 -6.57 -16.91
CA ASN A 10 1.80 -7.56 -17.29
C ASN A 10 0.67 -7.65 -16.25
N LYS A 11 1.00 -7.75 -14.96
CA LYS A 11 0.01 -7.79 -13.87
C LYS A 11 -0.83 -6.52 -13.80
N LYS A 12 -0.22 -5.34 -14.03
CA LYS A 12 -0.94 -4.06 -14.13
C LYS A 12 -1.97 -4.06 -15.27
N LYS A 13 -1.59 -4.56 -16.45
CA LYS A 13 -2.49 -4.70 -17.60
C LYS A 13 -3.64 -5.66 -17.29
N GLN A 14 -3.35 -6.82 -16.70
CA GLN A 14 -4.36 -7.82 -16.32
C GLN A 14 -5.36 -7.29 -15.28
N MET A 15 -4.88 -6.54 -14.30
CA MET A 15 -5.72 -5.90 -13.29
C MET A 15 -6.63 -4.84 -13.94
N ASN A 16 -6.07 -3.97 -14.78
CA ASN A 16 -6.82 -2.90 -15.44
C ASN A 16 -7.83 -3.43 -16.46
N ALA A 17 -7.56 -4.54 -17.15
CA ALA A 17 -8.48 -5.14 -18.10
C ALA A 17 -9.68 -5.83 -17.43
N CYS A 18 -9.62 -6.13 -16.13
CA CYS A 18 -10.68 -6.83 -15.43
C CYS A 18 -11.82 -5.87 -15.02
N LEU A 19 -13.01 -6.10 -15.57
CA LEU A 19 -14.20 -5.30 -15.27
C LEU A 19 -14.60 -5.36 -13.79
N ASP A 20 -14.44 -6.51 -13.13
CA ASP A 20 -14.74 -6.65 -11.70
C ASP A 20 -13.85 -5.77 -10.83
N VAL A 21 -12.55 -5.74 -11.13
CA VAL A 21 -11.60 -4.88 -10.41
C VAL A 21 -11.94 -3.41 -10.65
N GLN A 22 -12.28 -3.03 -11.87
CA GLN A 22 -12.72 -1.66 -12.16
C GLN A 22 -13.98 -1.28 -11.36
N ARG A 23 -14.96 -2.18 -11.28
CA ARG A 23 -16.20 -1.96 -10.52
C ARG A 23 -15.92 -1.80 -9.03
N ILE A 24 -15.15 -2.72 -8.43
CA ILE A 24 -14.79 -2.68 -7.01
C ILE A 24 -13.96 -1.43 -6.70
N LYS A 25 -13.03 -1.05 -7.58
CA LYS A 25 -12.22 0.17 -7.44
C LYS A 25 -13.09 1.43 -7.46
N LYS A 26 -14.05 1.51 -8.38
CA LYS A 26 -15.01 2.64 -8.45
C LYS A 26 -15.84 2.73 -7.16
N GLU A 27 -16.34 1.60 -6.66
CA GLU A 27 -17.12 1.56 -5.43
C GLU A 27 -16.31 2.02 -4.21
N PHE A 28 -15.04 1.58 -4.11
CA PHE A 28 -14.13 2.01 -3.06
C PHE A 28 -13.86 3.52 -3.12
N VAL A 29 -13.58 4.06 -4.32
CA VAL A 29 -13.32 5.50 -4.51
C VAL A 29 -14.54 6.33 -4.10
N ALA A 30 -15.75 5.97 -4.56
CA ALA A 30 -16.97 6.68 -4.21
C ALA A 30 -17.23 6.70 -2.69
N LYS A 31 -17.04 5.56 -2.01
CA LYS A 31 -17.17 5.48 -0.55
C LYS A 31 -16.09 6.28 0.17
N LYS A 32 -14.86 6.29 -0.35
CA LYS A 32 -13.74 7.05 0.21
C LYS A 32 -14.02 8.55 0.11
N GLU A 33 -14.45 9.05 -1.04
CA GLU A 33 -14.83 10.45 -1.25
C GLU A 33 -15.96 10.88 -0.30
N ALA A 34 -17.00 10.04 -0.17
CA ALA A 34 -18.11 10.30 0.75
C ALA A 34 -17.69 10.35 2.24
N PHE A 35 -16.61 9.65 2.60
CA PHE A 35 -16.02 9.70 3.94
C PHE A 35 -15.09 10.92 4.10
N GLU A 36 -14.26 11.23 3.11
CA GLU A 36 -13.35 12.39 3.14
C GLU A 36 -14.11 13.71 3.32
N GLN A 37 -15.30 13.84 2.73
CA GLN A 37 -16.18 15.01 2.94
C GLN A 37 -16.57 15.23 4.40
N ILE A 38 -16.79 14.14 5.15
CA ILE A 38 -17.19 14.22 6.56
C ILE A 38 -16.00 14.07 7.52
N GLN A 39 -14.86 13.59 7.04
CA GLN A 39 -13.68 13.29 7.84
C GLN A 39 -13.16 14.52 8.57
N ASN A 40 -13.24 15.69 7.94
CA ASN A 40 -12.80 16.98 8.51
C ASN A 40 -13.62 17.39 9.74
N PHE A 41 -14.86 16.92 9.86
CA PHE A 41 -15.74 17.20 11.00
C PHE A 41 -15.59 16.16 12.13
N GLY A 42 -14.86 15.07 11.88
CA GLY A 42 -14.56 14.03 12.86
C GLY A 42 -15.82 13.37 13.45
N GLU A 43 -15.78 13.08 14.75
CA GLU A 43 -16.86 12.40 15.48
C GLU A 43 -18.16 13.21 15.57
N TYR A 44 -18.12 14.51 15.26
CA TYR A 44 -19.30 15.37 15.23
C TYR A 44 -20.11 15.24 13.94
N ALA A 45 -19.60 14.53 12.93
CA ALA A 45 -20.33 14.32 11.69
C ALA A 45 -21.42 13.26 11.86
N PRO A 46 -22.64 13.50 11.32
CA PRO A 46 -23.66 12.46 11.25
C PRO A 46 -23.12 11.28 10.42
N ASP A 47 -23.38 10.07 10.91
CA ASP A 47 -23.00 8.80 10.26
C ASP A 47 -21.48 8.54 10.08
N PHE A 48 -20.62 9.23 10.84
CA PHE A 48 -19.16 9.05 10.76
C PHE A 48 -18.71 7.60 10.86
N SER A 49 -19.15 6.88 11.91
CA SER A 49 -18.77 5.48 12.14
C SER A 49 -19.30 4.55 11.05
N GLU A 50 -20.48 4.84 10.49
CA GLU A 50 -21.08 4.05 9.42
C GLU A 50 -20.30 4.22 8.11
N LYS A 51 -20.01 5.47 7.70
CA LYS A 51 -19.20 5.72 6.50
C LYS A 51 -17.79 5.17 6.64
N GLN A 52 -17.18 5.30 7.83
CA GLN A 52 -15.87 4.69 8.11
C GLN A 52 -15.91 3.17 7.95
N ARG A 53 -16.95 2.51 8.46
CA ARG A 53 -17.15 1.05 8.29
C ARG A 53 -17.36 0.68 6.82
N SER A 54 -18.12 1.49 6.08
CA SER A 54 -18.37 1.29 4.65
C SER A 54 -17.09 1.35 3.82
N VAL A 55 -16.23 2.35 4.07
CA VAL A 55 -14.90 2.48 3.43
C VAL A 55 -14.02 1.28 3.75
N ARG A 56 -13.94 0.87 5.02
CA ARG A 56 -13.15 -0.30 5.44
C ARG A 56 -13.63 -1.58 4.76
N LYS A 57 -14.94 -1.79 4.64
CA LYS A 57 -15.52 -2.96 3.96
C LYS A 57 -15.18 -2.94 2.46
N ALA A 58 -15.35 -1.81 1.80
CA ALA A 58 -15.02 -1.67 0.37
C ALA A 58 -13.52 -1.85 0.10
N LYS A 59 -12.66 -1.31 0.98
CA LYS A 59 -11.21 -1.53 0.92
C LYS A 59 -10.88 -3.02 1.04
N ARG A 60 -11.46 -3.72 2.02
CA ARG A 60 -11.26 -5.17 2.20
C ARG A 60 -11.67 -5.95 0.96
N THR A 61 -12.79 -5.61 0.31
CA THR A 61 -13.20 -6.25 -0.95
C THR A 61 -12.20 -6.00 -2.08
N LEU A 62 -11.63 -4.80 -2.17
CA LEU A 62 -10.58 -4.48 -3.14
C LEU A 62 -9.29 -5.27 -2.86
N ASP A 63 -8.85 -5.31 -1.61
CA ASP A 63 -7.60 -5.95 -1.19
C ASP A 63 -7.67 -7.48 -1.30
N LEU A 64 -8.84 -8.09 -1.12
CA LEU A 64 -9.07 -9.53 -1.27
C LEU A 64 -9.12 -10.00 -2.73
N ASN A 65 -9.19 -9.09 -3.71
CA ASN A 65 -9.24 -9.48 -5.11
C ASN A 65 -7.87 -10.01 -5.57
N GLU A 66 -7.84 -11.22 -6.11
CA GLU A 66 -6.61 -11.90 -6.53
C GLU A 66 -5.77 -11.10 -7.54
N LYS A 67 -6.41 -10.39 -8.47
CA LYS A 67 -5.70 -9.58 -9.47
C LYS A 67 -5.07 -8.34 -8.86
N VAL A 68 -5.73 -7.75 -7.85
CA VAL A 68 -5.18 -6.62 -7.09
C VAL A 68 -4.01 -7.10 -6.23
N ALA A 69 -4.18 -8.22 -5.51
CA ALA A 69 -3.12 -8.81 -4.71
C ALA A 69 -1.89 -9.18 -5.55
N ALA A 70 -2.09 -9.84 -6.70
CA ALA A 70 -1.00 -10.19 -7.62
C ALA A 70 -0.29 -8.96 -8.22
N PHE A 71 -1.02 -7.88 -8.48
CA PHE A 71 -0.42 -6.62 -8.90
C PHE A 71 0.41 -5.98 -7.78
N ARG A 72 -0.11 -5.95 -6.54
CA ARG A 72 0.60 -5.42 -5.37
C ARG A 72 1.88 -6.18 -5.08
N LEU A 73 1.87 -7.51 -5.19
CA LEU A 73 3.07 -8.32 -5.04
C LEU A 73 4.14 -7.93 -6.08
N ALA A 74 3.75 -7.86 -7.36
CA ALA A 74 4.67 -7.47 -8.42
C ALA A 74 5.19 -6.02 -8.28
N GLU A 75 4.39 -5.13 -7.68
CA GLU A 75 4.80 -3.76 -7.33
C GLU A 75 5.83 -3.76 -6.19
N THR A 76 5.61 -4.54 -5.13
CA THR A 76 6.57 -4.72 -4.02
C THR A 76 7.88 -5.34 -4.48
N ASP A 77 7.84 -6.33 -5.38
CA ASP A 77 9.05 -6.95 -5.94
C ASP A 77 9.88 -5.94 -6.74
N LEU A 78 9.21 -5.12 -7.55
CA LEU A 78 9.87 -4.05 -8.30
C LEU A 78 10.45 -2.99 -7.36
N GLN A 79 9.70 -2.58 -6.33
CA GLN A 79 10.16 -1.61 -5.34
C GLN A 79 11.40 -2.12 -4.61
N THR A 80 11.40 -3.38 -4.17
CA THR A 80 12.54 -4.01 -3.49
C THR A 80 13.79 -4.01 -4.36
N LEU A 81 13.63 -4.27 -5.66
CA LEU A 81 14.74 -4.19 -6.61
C LEU A 81 15.27 -2.75 -6.73
N LEU A 82 14.39 -1.74 -6.81
CA LEU A 82 14.79 -0.33 -6.85
C LEU A 82 15.48 0.11 -5.56
N ASP A 83 14.98 -0.32 -4.40
CA ASP A 83 15.56 -0.03 -3.09
C ASP A 83 16.98 -0.63 -3.00
N SER A 84 17.18 -1.87 -3.46
CA SER A 84 18.49 -2.52 -3.46
C SER A 84 19.51 -1.80 -4.36
N LEU A 85 19.06 -1.27 -5.51
CA LEU A 85 19.89 -0.47 -6.39
C LEU A 85 20.22 0.88 -5.75
N GLY A 86 19.24 1.54 -5.15
CA GLY A 86 19.42 2.81 -4.42
C GLY A 86 20.43 2.67 -3.29
N GLN A 87 20.33 1.59 -2.51
CA GLN A 87 21.26 1.30 -1.42
C GLN A 87 22.67 1.02 -1.93
N SER A 88 22.81 0.27 -3.03
CA SER A 88 24.11 0.00 -3.67
C SER A 88 24.79 1.28 -4.13
N ILE A 89 24.05 2.17 -4.80
CA ILE A 89 24.56 3.47 -5.25
C ILE A 89 24.95 4.35 -4.06
N ALA A 90 24.09 4.47 -3.05
CA ALA A 90 24.36 5.27 -1.85
C ALA A 90 25.62 4.79 -1.12
N SER A 91 25.79 3.47 -0.96
CA SER A 91 26.97 2.88 -0.31
C SER A 91 28.28 3.15 -1.05
N THR A 92 28.22 3.36 -2.37
CA THR A 92 29.40 3.65 -3.20
C THR A 92 29.83 5.12 -3.06
N LEU A 93 28.90 6.03 -2.75
CA LEU A 93 29.17 7.46 -2.64
C LEU A 93 29.52 7.90 -1.21
N SER A 94 28.95 7.24 -0.18
CA SER A 94 29.37 7.44 1.22
C SER A 94 28.78 6.36 2.15
N PRO A 95 29.58 5.76 3.05
CA PRO A 95 29.08 4.82 4.07
C PRO A 95 28.20 5.49 5.15
N GLU A 96 28.10 6.82 5.20
CA GLU A 96 27.31 7.57 6.19
C GLU A 96 25.90 7.95 5.71
N ILE A 97 25.55 7.75 4.43
CA ILE A 97 24.23 8.11 3.91
C ILE A 97 23.23 7.00 4.29
N LYS A 98 22.40 7.28 5.30
CA LYS A 98 21.23 6.45 5.62
C LYS A 98 20.15 6.67 4.57
N VAL A 99 19.93 5.67 3.72
CA VAL A 99 18.77 5.63 2.82
C VAL A 99 17.60 5.05 3.62
N GLU A 100 16.57 5.85 3.84
CA GLU A 100 15.26 5.35 4.29
C GLU A 100 14.68 4.52 3.13
N ALA A 101 14.91 3.21 3.14
CA ALA A 101 14.27 2.31 2.18
C ALA A 101 12.75 2.35 2.46
N GLY A 102 11.94 2.66 1.45
CA GLY A 102 10.49 2.90 1.59
C GLY A 102 9.66 1.69 2.03
N ASN A 103 10.30 0.57 2.41
CA ASN A 103 9.66 -0.62 2.93
C ASN A 103 9.99 -0.80 4.43
N PRO A 104 9.05 -0.57 5.35
CA PRO A 104 9.26 -0.72 6.79
C PRO A 104 9.58 -2.16 7.23
N PHE A 105 9.44 -3.16 6.35
CA PHE A 105 9.87 -4.53 6.63
C PHE A 105 11.39 -4.71 6.73
N PHE A 106 12.19 -3.81 6.16
CA PHE A 106 13.66 -3.91 6.20
C PHE A 106 14.31 -3.07 7.30
N GLU A 107 13.53 -2.34 8.12
CA GLU A 107 14.02 -1.71 9.34
C GLU A 107 14.19 -2.73 10.49
N THR A 108 14.81 -3.88 10.23
CA THR A 108 15.17 -4.84 11.30
C THR A 108 16.46 -4.45 12.02
N LYS A 109 16.69 -3.15 12.23
CA LYS A 109 17.73 -2.63 13.13
C LYS A 109 17.21 -1.42 13.90
N GLY A 110 16.34 -1.69 14.88
CA GLY A 110 16.14 -0.78 16.01
C GLY A 110 14.74 -0.26 16.25
N HIS A 111 13.75 -1.15 16.39
CA HIS A 111 12.48 -0.79 17.03
C HIS A 111 12.28 -1.58 18.33
N THR A 112 12.80 -0.95 19.39
CA THR A 112 12.33 -0.92 20.77
C THR A 112 11.07 -1.75 21.07
N CYS A 113 11.25 -2.99 21.51
CA CYS A 113 10.27 -3.67 22.36
C CYS A 113 10.33 -3.01 23.75
N LYS A 114 9.58 -1.91 23.94
CA LYS A 114 9.24 -1.39 25.27
C LYS A 114 7.82 -1.85 25.59
N GLY A 115 7.69 -3.15 25.86
CA GLY A 115 6.46 -3.72 26.38
C GLY A 115 6.19 -3.19 27.78
N THR A 116 5.29 -2.22 27.90
CA THR A 116 4.62 -1.92 29.16
C THR A 116 3.37 -2.79 29.23
N CYS A 117 3.54 -3.98 29.81
CA CYS A 117 2.44 -4.77 30.35
C CYS A 117 2.04 -4.18 31.70
N HIS A 118 0.92 -3.45 31.74
CA HIS A 118 0.26 -3.11 33.00
C HIS A 118 -0.57 -4.31 33.44
N GLY A 119 -0.28 -4.82 34.64
CA GLY A 119 -1.22 -5.58 35.45
C GLY A 119 -2.15 -4.64 36.22
#